data_AF-A0A967KHL6-F1
#
_entry.id   AF-A0A967KHL6-F1
#
_cell.length_a   1.000
_cell.length_b   1.000
_cell.length_c   1.000
_cell.angle_alpha   90.00
_cell.angle_beta   90.00
_cell.angle_gamma   90.00
#
_symmetry.space_group_name_H-M   'P 1'
#
loop_
_entity.id
_entity.type
_entity.pdbx_description
1 polymer ?
#
loop_
_entity_poly.entity_id
_entity_poly.type
_entity_poly.pdbx_seq_one_letter_code
_entity_poly.pdbx_strand_id
1 'polypeptide(L)'
;MKTPKSGTQLVALAFTAFLLQACSEPVAWRGTDVSGILPDLEFTLTGSDGLETGADAFHGKATLLYFGFTSCPGVCPTTLNHVSVALDALGGPARNVHVLLVSVDPKRDTPEVMRKYTAGYGPWLHGLTGSEADLRA
;
A
#
# COMPACT_ATOMS: atom_id res chain seq x y z
N MET A 1 -29.08 40.21 -37.24
CA MET A 1 -27.82 39.75 -36.61
C MET A 1 -28.16 38.94 -35.36
N LYS A 2 -27.51 37.78 -35.19
CA LYS A 2 -27.60 36.79 -34.08
C LYS A 2 -28.56 35.61 -34.32
N THR A 3 -27.99 34.54 -34.86
CA THR A 3 -28.50 33.17 -34.84
C THR A 3 -28.37 32.56 -33.42
N PRO A 4 -29.29 31.68 -33.00
CA PRO A 4 -29.30 31.10 -31.66
C PRO A 4 -28.24 30.00 -31.53
N LYS A 5 -27.15 30.27 -30.81
CA LYS A 5 -26.02 29.34 -30.56
C LYS A 5 -26.22 28.38 -29.37
N SER A 6 -27.38 28.41 -28.72
CA SER A 6 -27.61 27.74 -27.42
C SER A 6 -27.66 26.21 -27.50
N GLY A 7 -28.34 25.64 -28.50
CA GLY A 7 -28.55 24.18 -28.59
C GLY A 7 -27.29 23.38 -28.89
N THR A 8 -26.40 23.91 -29.73
CA THR A 8 -25.19 23.19 -30.17
C THR A 8 -24.13 23.10 -29.08
N GLN A 9 -24.05 24.10 -28.18
CA GLN A 9 -23.12 24.07 -27.04
C GLN A 9 -23.53 23.03 -25.99
N LEU A 10 -24.83 22.88 -25.73
CA LEU A 10 -25.36 21.88 -24.80
C LEU A 10 -25.09 20.44 -25.25
N VAL A 11 -25.25 20.16 -26.55
CA VAL A 11 -24.96 18.83 -27.11
C VAL A 11 -23.47 18.50 -27.06
N ALA A 12 -22.60 19.47 -27.36
CA ALA A 12 -21.15 19.28 -27.31
C ALA A 12 -20.65 19.02 -25.86
N LEU A 13 -21.20 19.74 -24.87
CA LEU A 13 -20.88 19.53 -23.45
C LEU A 13 -21.36 18.16 -22.95
N ALA A 14 -22.56 17.74 -23.34
CA ALA A 14 -23.09 16.43 -22.96
C ALA A 14 -22.27 15.28 -23.58
N PHE A 15 -21.84 15.41 -24.84
CA PHE A 15 -21.03 14.40 -25.52
C PHE A 15 -19.63 14.30 -24.91
N THR A 16 -19.03 15.43 -24.52
CA THR A 16 -17.72 15.46 -23.84
C THR A 16 -17.80 14.84 -22.44
N ALA A 17 -18.87 15.10 -21.69
CA ALA A 17 -19.12 14.46 -20.39
C ALA A 17 -19.33 12.94 -20.54
N PHE A 18 -20.07 12.51 -21.58
CA PHE A 18 -20.29 11.09 -21.85
C PHE A 18 -19.00 10.35 -22.24
N LEU A 19 -18.09 11.00 -22.97
CA LEU A 19 -16.77 10.47 -23.29
C LEU A 19 -15.86 10.36 -22.06
N LEU A 20 -16.00 11.24 -21.07
CA LEU A 20 -15.26 11.17 -19.80
C LEU A 20 -15.76 10.02 -18.90
N GLN A 21 -17.05 9.67 -18.96
CA GLN A 21 -17.64 8.57 -18.20
C GLN A 21 -17.17 7.18 -18.68
N ALA A 22 -16.70 7.07 -19.92
CA ALA A 22 -16.31 5.79 -20.54
C ALA A 22 -14.91 5.30 -20.11
N CYS A 23 -14.15 6.10 -19.36
CA CYS A 23 -12.77 5.76 -18.96
C CYS A 23 -12.64 5.22 -17.53
N SER A 24 -13.75 5.02 -16.80
CA SER A 24 -13.71 4.47 -15.44
C SER A 24 -14.37 3.10 -15.39
N GLU A 25 -13.75 2.07 -15.98
CA GLU A 25 -14.08 0.71 -15.59
C GLU A 25 -13.58 0.51 -14.15
N PRO A 26 -14.46 0.15 -13.19
CA PRO A 26 -14.00 -0.21 -11.87
C PRO A 26 -13.07 -1.41 -12.01
N VAL A 27 -11.89 -1.35 -11.39
CA VAL A 27 -10.99 -2.49 -11.32
C VAL A 27 -11.79 -3.67 -10.76
N ALA A 28 -11.96 -4.72 -11.55
CA ALA A 28 -12.67 -5.92 -11.12
C ALA A 28 -11.85 -6.60 -10.03
N TRP A 29 -12.10 -6.23 -8.77
CA TRP A 29 -11.46 -6.83 -7.60
C TRP A 29 -11.73 -8.32 -7.60
N ARG A 30 -10.66 -9.12 -7.69
CA ARG A 30 -10.74 -10.59 -7.72
C ARG A 30 -10.61 -11.23 -6.34
N GLY A 31 -10.48 -10.43 -5.29
CA GLY A 31 -10.44 -10.89 -3.90
C GLY A 31 -11.82 -10.85 -3.24
N THR A 32 -11.87 -11.27 -1.99
CA THR A 32 -13.01 -10.97 -1.12
C THR A 32 -12.97 -9.48 -0.80
N ASP A 33 -14.05 -8.77 -1.09
CA ASP A 33 -14.23 -7.40 -0.62
C ASP A 33 -14.57 -7.45 0.87
N VAL A 34 -13.75 -6.78 1.67
CA VAL A 34 -13.89 -6.68 3.13
C VAL A 34 -14.21 -5.25 3.58
N SER A 35 -14.46 -4.34 2.63
CA SER A 35 -14.86 -2.96 2.93
C SER A 35 -16.15 -2.94 3.76
N GLY A 36 -16.13 -2.19 4.87
CA GLY A 36 -17.22 -2.14 5.83
C GLY A 36 -17.32 -3.34 6.77
N ILE A 37 -16.47 -4.36 6.61
CA ILE A 37 -16.33 -5.49 7.55
C ILE A 37 -15.13 -5.25 8.48
N LEU A 38 -14.00 -4.83 7.91
CA LEU A 38 -12.82 -4.44 8.65
C LEU A 38 -12.73 -2.90 8.74
N PRO A 39 -12.11 -2.36 9.80
CA PRO A 39 -11.76 -0.94 9.82
C PRO A 39 -10.79 -0.61 8.69
N ASP A 40 -10.77 0.66 8.30
CA ASP A 40 -9.75 1.16 7.39
C ASP A 40 -8.35 1.02 8.02
N LEU A 41 -7.33 0.89 7.18
CA LEU A 41 -5.96 0.77 7.66
C LEU A 41 -5.51 2.11 8.25
N GLU A 42 -5.38 2.17 9.57
CA GLU A 42 -4.94 3.35 10.31
C GLU A 42 -3.86 2.95 11.30
N PHE A 43 -2.72 3.65 11.26
CA PHE A 43 -1.64 3.51 12.23
C PHE A 43 -0.71 4.73 12.16
N THR A 44 0.01 4.95 13.25
CA THR A 44 1.17 5.84 13.32
C THR A 44 2.32 5.06 13.96
N LEU A 45 3.32 4.70 13.16
CA LEU A 45 4.46 3.89 13.59
C LEU A 45 5.77 4.62 13.30
N THR A 46 6.89 4.02 13.66
CA THR A 46 8.24 4.49 13.33
C THR A 46 8.82 3.66 12.19
N GLY A 47 9.19 4.32 11.10
CA GLY A 47 9.88 3.72 9.97
C GLY A 47 11.32 3.33 10.30
N SER A 48 11.91 2.48 9.46
CA SER A 48 13.33 2.07 9.57
C SER A 48 14.34 3.23 9.38
N ASP A 49 13.88 4.36 8.84
CA ASP A 49 14.62 5.63 8.79
C ASP A 49 14.57 6.42 10.12
N GLY A 50 13.75 5.98 11.08
CA GLY A 50 13.55 6.62 12.37
C GLY A 50 12.50 7.73 12.35
N LEU A 51 11.79 7.92 11.23
CA LEU A 51 10.73 8.93 11.10
C LEU A 51 9.37 8.32 11.42
N GLU A 52 8.45 9.16 11.88
CA GLU A 52 7.05 8.78 12.01
C GLU A 52 6.48 8.46 10.62
N THR A 53 5.75 7.34 10.52
CA THR A 53 5.16 6.82 9.30
C THR A 53 3.71 6.46 9.55
N GLY A 54 2.80 7.15 8.86
CA GLY A 54 1.37 6.86 8.87
C GLY A 54 0.94 5.87 7.78
N ALA A 55 -0.27 5.33 7.92
CA ALA A 55 -0.87 4.46 6.91
C ALA A 55 -1.09 5.14 5.55
N ASP A 56 -1.33 6.45 5.58
CA ASP A 56 -1.54 7.32 4.41
C ASP A 56 -0.36 7.32 3.43
N ALA A 57 0.86 7.12 3.94
CA ALA A 57 2.08 6.99 3.14
C ALA A 57 2.03 5.84 2.13
N PHE A 58 1.13 4.88 2.30
CA PHE A 58 1.01 3.67 1.48
C PHE A 58 -0.27 3.62 0.64
N HIS A 59 -1.05 4.71 0.61
CA HIS A 59 -2.27 4.78 -0.19
C HIS A 59 -1.99 4.75 -1.70
N GLY A 60 -2.96 4.26 -2.47
CA GLY A 60 -2.91 4.25 -3.94
C GLY A 60 -2.15 3.06 -4.54
N LYS A 61 -1.57 2.18 -3.71
CA LYS A 61 -0.95 0.91 -4.11
C LYS A 61 -1.52 -0.23 -3.29
N ALA A 62 -1.37 -1.45 -3.78
CA ALA A 62 -1.72 -2.63 -2.98
C ALA A 62 -0.70 -2.79 -1.86
N THR A 63 -1.16 -2.97 -0.62
CA THR A 63 -0.27 -3.08 0.55
C THR A 63 -0.41 -4.47 1.15
N LEU A 64 0.71 -5.20 1.24
CA LEU A 64 0.82 -6.46 1.96
C LEU A 64 1.37 -6.16 3.36
N LEU A 65 0.51 -6.28 4.37
CA LEU A 65 0.88 -6.11 5.77
C LEU A 65 1.37 -7.45 6.32
N TYR A 66 2.60 -7.49 6.84
CA TYR A 66 3.21 -8.69 7.41
C TYR A 66 3.71 -8.40 8.84
N PHE A 67 3.16 -9.11 9.82
CA PHE A 67 3.59 -9.03 11.22
C PHE A 67 4.69 -10.06 11.48
N GLY A 68 5.85 -9.60 11.96
CA GLY A 68 7.02 -10.45 12.18
C GLY A 68 8.05 -9.80 13.08
N PHE A 69 9.24 -10.38 13.17
CA PHE A 69 10.36 -9.79 13.92
C PHE A 69 11.71 -10.23 13.33
N THR A 70 12.74 -9.41 13.47
CA THR A 70 14.01 -9.59 12.72
C THR A 70 14.83 -10.80 13.19
N SER A 71 14.65 -11.21 14.44
CA SER A 71 15.36 -12.33 15.06
C SER A 71 14.66 -13.69 14.87
N CYS A 72 13.65 -13.78 14.00
CA CYS A 72 12.91 -15.02 13.79
C CYS A 72 13.78 -16.05 13.03
N PRO A 73 14.03 -17.25 13.59
CA PRO A 73 15.00 -18.19 13.03
C PRO A 73 14.53 -18.96 11.79
N GLY A 74 13.29 -18.77 11.32
CA GLY A 74 12.75 -19.60 10.23
C GLY A 74 11.65 -18.95 9.42
N VAL A 75 10.45 -18.81 9.99
CA VAL A 75 9.25 -18.47 9.19
C VAL A 75 9.31 -17.07 8.60
N CYS A 76 9.81 -16.05 9.33
CA CYS A 76 9.87 -14.69 8.79
C CYS A 76 10.76 -14.54 7.56
N PRO A 77 12.03 -14.97 7.57
CA PRO A 77 12.85 -14.88 6.36
C PRO A 77 12.30 -15.75 5.22
N THR A 78 11.72 -16.92 5.53
CA THR A 78 11.10 -17.80 4.53
C THR A 78 9.91 -17.13 3.84
N THR A 79 9.01 -16.52 4.62
CA THR A 79 7.85 -15.79 4.09
C THR A 79 8.27 -14.63 3.20
N LEU A 80 9.25 -13.82 3.63
CA LEU A 80 9.74 -12.70 2.81
C LEU A 80 10.43 -13.16 1.53
N ASN A 81 11.09 -14.32 1.54
CA ASN A 81 11.62 -14.93 0.32
C ASN A 81 10.48 -15.36 -0.63
N HIS A 82 9.41 -15.96 -0.12
CA HIS A 82 8.24 -16.28 -0.94
C HIS A 82 7.58 -15.03 -1.53
N VAL A 83 7.48 -13.95 -0.76
CA VAL A 83 6.98 -12.65 -1.25
C VAL A 83 7.88 -12.12 -2.36
N SER A 84 9.21 -12.21 -2.21
CA SER A 84 10.17 -11.80 -3.24
C SER A 84 9.91 -12.56 -4.55
N VAL A 85 9.80 -13.88 -4.49
CA VAL A 85 9.50 -14.74 -5.65
C VAL A 85 8.15 -14.38 -6.28
N ALA A 86 7.13 -14.09 -5.47
CA ALA A 86 5.82 -13.68 -5.96
C ALA A 86 5.85 -12.31 -6.68
N LEU A 87 6.60 -11.35 -6.14
CA LEU A 87 6.80 -10.04 -6.76
C LEU A 87 7.57 -10.15 -8.07
N ASP A 88 8.59 -11.00 -8.12
CA ASP A 88 9.34 -11.27 -9.36
C ASP A 88 8.43 -11.90 -10.43
N ALA A 89 7.61 -12.88 -10.05
CA ALA A 89 6.65 -13.51 -10.95
C ALA A 89 5.56 -12.53 -11.42
N LEU A 90 5.19 -11.55 -10.58
CA LEU A 90 4.25 -10.50 -10.93
C LEU A 90 4.84 -9.53 -11.97
N GLY A 91 6.15 -9.31 -11.96
CA GLY A 91 6.86 -8.49 -12.95
C GLY A 91 6.49 -7.01 -12.86
N GLY A 92 6.19 -6.37 -14.00
CA GLY A 92 5.91 -4.93 -14.07
C GLY A 92 4.90 -4.39 -13.03
N PRO A 93 3.75 -5.05 -12.80
CA PRO A 93 2.81 -4.67 -11.76
C PRO A 93 3.35 -4.65 -10.32
N ALA A 94 4.45 -5.34 -10.01
CA ALA A 94 5.04 -5.35 -8.66
C ALA A 94 5.44 -3.95 -8.16
N ARG A 95 5.68 -2.98 -9.05
CA ARG A 95 5.93 -1.57 -8.71
C ARG A 95 4.75 -0.89 -7.97
N ASN A 96 3.56 -1.48 -8.08
CA ASN A 96 2.32 -1.01 -7.46
C ASN A 96 2.01 -1.77 -6.16
N VAL A 97 3.00 -2.44 -5.56
CA VAL A 97 2.88 -3.16 -4.30
C VAL A 97 3.82 -2.57 -3.25
N HIS A 98 3.30 -2.31 -2.05
CA HIS A 98 4.07 -2.12 -0.84
C HIS A 98 4.04 -3.39 -0.01
N VAL A 99 5.17 -3.74 0.63
CA VAL A 99 5.19 -4.75 1.68
C VAL A 99 5.64 -4.09 2.96
N LEU A 100 4.82 -4.16 4.01
CA LEU A 100 5.13 -3.57 5.32
C LEU A 100 5.43 -4.71 6.28
N LEU A 101 6.68 -4.79 6.74
CA LEU A 101 7.04 -5.63 7.89
C LEU A 101 6.83 -4.81 9.16
N VAL A 102 5.75 -5.11 9.88
CA VAL A 102 5.44 -4.52 11.19
C VAL A 102 6.03 -5.41 12.28
N SER A 103 6.94 -4.86 13.08
CA SER A 103 7.56 -5.62 14.17
C SER A 103 6.56 -5.93 15.28
N VAL A 104 6.59 -7.17 15.77
CA VAL A 104 5.88 -7.60 16.99
C VAL A 104 6.80 -7.63 18.22
N ASP A 105 8.02 -7.11 18.09
CA ASP A 105 9.07 -7.18 19.10
C ASP A 105 9.90 -5.87 19.15
N PRO A 106 9.25 -4.74 19.47
CA PRO A 106 9.84 -3.41 19.34
C PRO A 106 11.05 -3.18 20.24
N LYS A 107 11.22 -3.97 21.30
CA LYS A 107 12.36 -3.88 22.23
C LYS A 107 13.68 -4.28 21.58
N ARG A 108 13.63 -5.19 20.59
CA ARG A 108 14.80 -5.67 19.85
C ARG A 108 14.86 -5.08 18.44
N ASP A 109 13.70 -4.92 17.82
CA ASP A 109 13.57 -4.39 16.46
C ASP A 109 13.52 -2.85 16.46
N THR A 110 14.65 -2.22 16.78
CA THR A 110 14.80 -0.77 16.65
C THR A 110 14.79 -0.35 15.18
N PRO A 111 14.53 0.94 14.85
CA PRO A 111 14.57 1.42 13.46
C PRO A 111 15.87 1.04 12.72
N GLU A 112 16.99 1.09 13.41
CA GLU A 112 18.29 0.69 12.84
C GLU A 112 18.40 -0.82 12.57
N VAL A 113 17.90 -1.67 13.48
CA VAL A 113 17.88 -3.12 13.26
C VAL A 113 16.95 -3.45 12.09
N MET A 114 15.77 -2.84 12.05
CA MET A 114 14.82 -2.97 10.94
C MET A 114 15.46 -2.56 9.61
N ARG A 115 16.16 -1.42 9.57
CA ARG A 115 16.85 -0.95 8.36
C ARG A 115 17.90 -1.93 7.85
N LYS A 116 18.68 -2.53 8.76
CA LYS A 116 19.68 -3.54 8.41
C LYS A 116 19.01 -4.81 7.87
N TYR A 117 17.91 -5.23 8.49
CA TYR A 117 17.14 -6.40 8.07
C TYR A 117 16.50 -6.20 6.69
N THR A 118 15.82 -5.06 6.47
CA THR A 118 15.12 -4.77 5.20
C THR A 118 16.09 -4.50 4.05
N ALA A 119 17.30 -4.01 4.31
CA ALA A 119 18.35 -3.83 3.30
C ALA A 119 18.80 -5.14 2.62
N GLY A 120 18.54 -6.30 3.23
CA GLY A 120 18.76 -7.61 2.59
C GLY A 120 17.74 -7.95 1.51
N TYR A 121 16.68 -7.16 1.37
CA TYR A 121 15.61 -7.31 0.39
C TYR A 121 15.63 -6.13 -0.61
N GLY A 122 14.50 -5.88 -1.28
CA GLY A 122 14.37 -4.77 -2.22
C GLY A 122 13.66 -3.54 -1.64
N PRO A 123 13.62 -2.43 -2.39
CA PRO A 123 12.95 -1.17 -1.98
C PRO A 123 11.43 -1.29 -1.83
N TRP A 124 10.86 -2.46 -2.15
CA TRP A 124 9.46 -2.79 -1.94
C TRP A 124 9.13 -3.12 -0.48
N LEU A 125 10.14 -3.45 0.35
CA LEU A 125 9.96 -3.80 1.75
C LEU A 125 10.21 -2.59 2.68
N HIS A 126 9.20 -2.23 3.45
CA HIS A 126 9.23 -1.16 4.44
C HIS A 126 9.22 -1.78 5.84
N GLY A 127 10.20 -1.42 6.67
CA GLY A 127 10.25 -1.86 8.06
C GLY A 127 9.61 -0.85 8.99
N LEU A 128 8.63 -1.28 9.78
CA LEU A 128 7.90 -0.47 10.74
C LEU A 128 8.04 -1.07 12.15
N THR A 129 8.28 -0.21 13.13
CA THR A 129 8.34 -0.54 14.56
C THR A 129 7.66 0.59 15.36
N GLY A 130 7.66 0.55 16.67
CA GLY A 130 7.04 1.60 17.48
C GLY A 130 7.15 1.29 18.97
N SER A 131 6.47 2.08 19.80
CA SER A 131 6.27 1.69 21.19
C SER A 131 5.26 0.54 21.29
N GLU A 132 5.26 -0.15 22.43
CA GLU A 132 4.22 -1.15 22.75
C GLU A 132 2.81 -0.54 22.76
N ALA A 133 2.68 0.76 23.02
CA ALA A 133 1.41 1.45 22.96
C ALA A 133 0.95 1.64 21.50
N ASP A 134 1.86 2.08 20.62
CA ASP A 134 1.57 2.31 19.21
C ASP A 134 1.15 1.00 18.49
N LEU A 135 1.76 -0.13 18.85
CA LEU A 135 1.44 -1.44 18.27
C LEU A 135 0.13 -2.07 18.79
N ARG A 136 -0.46 -1.53 19.85
CA ARG A 136 -1.71 -2.02 20.46
C ARG A 136 -2.93 -1.14 20.20
N ALA A 137 -2.71 0.06 19.67
CA ALA A 137 -3.76 0.99 19.29
C ALA A 137 -4.63 0.39 18.18
#